data_AF-A0A3C0TIF4-F1
#
_entry.id   AF-A0A3C0TIF4-F1
#
_cell.length_a   1.000
_cell.length_b   1.000
_cell.length_c   1.000
_cell.angle_alpha   90.00
_cell.angle_beta   90.00
_cell.angle_gamma   90.00
#
_symmetry.space_group_name_H-M   'P 1'
#
loop_
_entity.id
_entity.type
_entity.pdbx_description
1 polymer ?
#
loop_
_entity_poly.entity_id
_entity_poly.type
_entity_poly.pdbx_seq_one_letter_code
_entity_poly.pdbx_strand_id
1 'polypeptide(L)'
;MADMQNVTLLCRNDYEGYVTDRFGSDVEKKEVDGEHFEVTVEVDLDQIFVGWLSGLVEGIRVMGPAKVVDRLREVAAALDGVYGRGQTGREHL
;
A
#
# COMPACT_ATOMS: atom_id res chain seq x y z
N MET A 1 0.43 -14.92 -15.43
CA MET A 1 0.24 -13.72 -16.27
C MET A 1 0.24 -12.58 -15.28
N ALA A 2 1.23 -11.68 -15.34
CA ALA A 2 1.26 -10.53 -14.44
C ALA A 2 0.08 -9.60 -14.78
N ASP A 3 -0.70 -9.22 -13.77
CA ASP A 3 -1.76 -8.21 -13.91
C ASP A 3 -1.15 -6.85 -13.57
N MET A 4 -0.42 -6.31 -14.53
CA MET A 4 0.24 -5.01 -14.37
C MET A 4 -0.81 -3.89 -14.39
N GLN A 5 -0.74 -3.02 -13.39
CA GLN A 5 -1.65 -1.91 -13.21
C GLN A 5 -0.89 -0.62 -12.91
N ASN A 6 -1.28 0.46 -13.58
CA ASN A 6 -0.84 1.80 -13.23
C ASN A 6 -1.53 2.22 -11.94
N VAL A 7 -0.77 2.34 -10.86
CA VAL A 7 -1.26 2.71 -9.53
C VAL A 7 -0.73 4.09 -9.17
N THR A 8 -1.62 4.96 -8.73
CA THR A 8 -1.25 6.27 -8.17
C THR A 8 -1.09 6.15 -6.67
N LEU A 9 0.09 6.48 -6.18
CA LEU A 9 0.44 6.53 -4.76
C LEU A 9 0.54 8.00 -4.34
N LEU A 10 -0.12 8.35 -3.24
CA LEU A 10 0.13 9.57 -2.49
C LEU A 10 1.13 9.23 -1.37
N CYS A 11 2.26 9.91 -1.38
CA CYS A 11 3.40 9.62 -0.52
C CYS A 11 3.79 10.86 0.28
N ARG A 12 4.11 10.70 1.57
CA ARG A 12 4.75 11.76 2.35
C ARG A 12 6.19 11.96 1.88
N ASN A 13 6.70 13.19 1.90
CA ASN A 13 8.04 13.52 1.39
C ASN A 13 9.16 12.68 2.03
N ASP A 14 9.09 12.38 3.34
CA ASP A 14 10.08 11.52 4.02
C ASP A 14 10.10 10.07 3.52
N TYR A 15 9.08 9.63 2.77
CA TYR A 15 8.99 8.28 2.20
C TYR A 15 9.59 8.18 0.78
N GLU A 16 10.14 9.26 0.23
CA GLU A 16 10.71 9.29 -1.13
C GLU A 16 11.79 8.21 -1.34
N GLY A 17 12.63 7.97 -0.32
CA GLY A 17 13.67 6.94 -0.39
C GLY A 17 13.11 5.53 -0.58
N TYR A 18 11.96 5.20 0.04
CA TYR A 18 11.32 3.89 -0.10
C TYR A 18 10.70 3.70 -1.49
N VAL A 19 10.12 4.76 -2.05
CA VAL A 19 9.58 4.75 -3.42
C VAL A 19 10.72 4.56 -4.42
N THR A 20 11.82 5.30 -4.23
CA THR A 20 12.99 5.25 -5.11
C THR A 20 13.70 3.89 -5.05
N ASP A 21 13.84 3.29 -3.87
CA ASP A 21 14.42 1.94 -3.71
C ASP A 21 13.61 0.89 -4.49
N ARG A 22 12.28 1.02 -4.47
CA ARG A 22 11.38 0.04 -5.07
C ARG A 22 11.23 0.18 -6.59
N PHE A 23 11.12 1.41 -7.07
CA PHE A 23 10.74 1.71 -8.46
C PHE A 23 11.85 2.39 -9.26
N GLY A 24 12.96 2.74 -8.61
CA GLY A 24 14.04 3.52 -9.20
C GLY A 24 13.76 5.02 -9.21
N SER A 25 14.76 5.79 -9.66
CA SER A 25 14.69 7.26 -9.70
C SER A 25 13.95 7.82 -10.92
N ASP A 26 13.52 6.97 -11.85
CA ASP A 26 12.87 7.38 -13.12
C ASP A 26 11.35 7.61 -12.98
N VAL A 27 10.81 7.46 -11.77
CA VAL A 27 9.39 7.64 -11.52
C VAL A 27 8.97 9.11 -11.63
N GLU A 28 7.86 9.36 -12.34
CA GLU A 28 7.29 10.69 -12.45
C GLU A 28 6.65 11.11 -11.12
N LYS A 29 7.31 12.04 -10.43
CA LYS A 29 6.85 12.61 -9.17
C LYS A 29 6.18 13.95 -9.41
N LYS A 30 5.01 14.13 -8.81
CA LYS A 30 4.25 15.36 -8.84
C LYS A 30 4.02 15.86 -7.42
N GLU A 31 4.53 17.03 -7.10
CA GLU A 31 4.23 17.67 -5.82
C GLU A 31 2.72 17.96 -5.72
N VAL A 32 2.10 17.51 -4.62
CA VAL A 32 0.68 17.76 -4.34
C VAL A 32 0.55 18.92 -3.36
N ASP A 33 1.41 18.94 -2.35
CA ASP A 33 1.51 19.97 -1.32
C ASP A 33 2.91 19.95 -0.69
N GLY A 34 3.15 20.81 0.32
CA GLY A 34 4.46 20.93 0.97
C GLY A 34 4.93 19.70 1.76
N GLU A 35 4.06 18.72 1.98
CA GLU A 35 4.36 17.49 2.73
C GLU A 35 4.20 16.21 1.90
N HIS A 36 3.55 16.27 0.73
CA HIS A 36 3.22 15.10 -0.08
C HIS A 36 3.51 15.25 -1.56
N PHE A 37 3.83 14.12 -2.18
CA PHE A 37 3.93 13.95 -3.62
C PHE A 37 3.09 12.76 -4.10
N GLU A 38 2.61 12.87 -5.33
CA GLU A 38 2.00 11.78 -6.09
C GLU A 38 3.05 11.14 -6.98
N VAL A 39 2.96 9.81 -7.13
CA VAL A 39 3.71 9.05 -8.11
C VAL A 39 2.80 8.03 -8.76
N THR A 40 2.90 7.88 -10.08
CA THR A 40 2.21 6.81 -10.80
C THR A 40 3.23 5.75 -11.22
N VAL A 41 3.00 4.51 -10.80
CA VAL A 41 3.91 3.38 -11.05
C VAL A 41 3.13 2.20 -11.62
N GLU A 42 3.76 1.46 -12.52
CA GLU A 42 3.20 0.20 -13.01
C GLU A 42 3.63 -0.94 -12.09
N VAL A 43 2.66 -1.62 -11.49
CA VAL A 43 2.90 -2.69 -10.51
C VAL A 43 2.03 -3.89 -10.78
N ASP A 44 2.55 -5.07 -10.46
CA ASP A 44 1.72 -6.25 -10.32
C ASP A 44 1.05 -6.25 -8.93
N LEU A 45 -0.27 -6.50 -8.89
CA LEU A 45 -1.08 -6.52 -7.66
C LEU A 45 -0.97 -7.81 -6.85
N ASP A 46 0.19 -8.47 -6.90
CA ASP A 46 0.54 -9.64 -6.13
C ASP A 46 0.72 -9.36 -4.62
N GLN A 47 0.76 -10.44 -3.85
CA GLN A 47 0.96 -10.41 -2.39
C GLN A 47 2.24 -9.68 -1.97
N ILE A 48 3.27 -9.65 -2.82
CA ILE A 48 4.53 -8.96 -2.54
C ILE A 48 4.32 -7.44 -2.50
N PHE A 49 3.55 -6.89 -3.45
CA PHE A 49 3.23 -5.46 -3.46
C PHE A 49 2.39 -5.08 -2.26
N VAL A 50 1.38 -5.89 -1.93
CA VAL A 50 0.51 -5.66 -0.76
C VAL A 50 1.31 -5.76 0.54
N GLY A 51 2.20 -6.73 0.66
CA GLY A 51 3.09 -6.89 1.82
C GLY A 51 4.03 -5.68 2.00
N TRP A 52 4.65 -5.21 0.92
CA TRP A 52 5.46 -3.99 0.94
C TRP A 52 4.65 -2.76 1.38
N LEU A 53 3.46 -2.54 0.81
CA LEU A 53 2.57 -1.46 1.21
C LEU A 53 2.19 -1.53 2.69
N SER A 54 1.96 -2.74 3.21
CA SER A 54 1.57 -2.95 4.60
C SER A 54 2.62 -2.46 5.61
N GLY A 55 3.90 -2.45 5.22
CA GLY A 55 4.99 -1.89 6.03
C GLY A 55 5.09 -0.37 6.02
N LEU A 56 4.32 0.32 5.16
CA LEU A 56 4.45 1.76 4.88
C LEU A 56 3.12 2.52 5.03
N VAL A 57 2.12 1.92 5.68
CA VAL A 57 0.73 2.43 5.77
C VAL A 57 0.59 3.84 6.37
N GLU A 58 1.58 4.31 7.13
CA GLU A 58 1.60 5.66 7.71
C GLU A 58 2.06 6.75 6.72
N GLY A 59 2.75 6.38 5.65
CA GLY A 59 3.39 7.34 4.73
C GLY A 59 3.01 7.18 3.27
N ILE A 60 2.41 6.06 2.87
CA ILE A 60 2.01 5.79 1.49
C ILE A 60 0.54 5.36 1.46
N ARG A 61 -0.22 5.95 0.54
CA ARG A 61 -1.63 5.61 0.30
C ARG A 61 -1.89 5.42 -1.19
N VAL A 62 -2.59 4.34 -1.54
CA VAL A 62 -3.08 4.14 -2.91
C VAL A 62 -4.31 5.02 -3.18
N MET A 63 -4.23 5.85 -4.21
CA MET A 63 -5.31 6.74 -4.68
C MET A 63 -6.15 6.12 -5.80
N GLY A 64 -5.57 5.26 -6.61
CA GLY A 64 -6.31 4.59 -7.67
C GLY A 64 -5.42 3.72 -8.55
N PRO A 65 -6.02 3.02 -9.52
CA PRO A 65 -7.46 3.00 -9.84
C PRO A 65 -8.31 2.29 -8.78
N ALA A 66 -9.62 2.53 -8.80
CA ALA A 66 -10.58 2.03 -7.81
C ALA A 66 -10.44 0.52 -7.53
N LYS A 67 -10.24 -0.28 -8.59
CA LYS A 67 -10.03 -1.73 -8.47
C LYS A 67 -8.86 -2.12 -7.54
N VAL A 68 -7.79 -1.32 -7.51
CA VAL A 68 -6.63 -1.57 -6.65
C VAL A 68 -6.99 -1.23 -5.20
N VAL A 69 -7.68 -0.12 -5.01
CA VAL A 69 -8.17 0.31 -3.69
C VAL A 69 -9.14 -0.74 -3.13
N ASP A 70 -10.05 -1.26 -3.94
CA ASP A 70 -10.98 -2.31 -3.53
C ASP A 70 -10.25 -3.61 -3.19
N ARG A 71 -9.23 -4.00 -3.97
CA ARG A 71 -8.40 -5.16 -3.64
C ARG A 71 -7.70 -5.02 -2.29
N LEU A 72 -7.15 -3.85 -1.97
CA LEU A 72 -6.53 -3.60 -0.67
C LEU A 72 -7.55 -3.61 0.48
N ARG A 73 -8.77 -3.12 0.24
CA ARG A 73 -9.87 -3.23 1.22
C ARG A 73 -10.25 -4.69 1.49
N GLU A 74 -10.30 -5.53 0.46
CA GLU A 74 -10.55 -6.97 0.62
C GLU A 74 -9.47 -7.63 1.48
N VAL A 75 -8.19 -7.30 1.23
CA VAL A 75 -7.08 -7.83 2.04
C VAL A 75 -7.18 -7.35 3.49
N ALA A 76 -7.45 -6.07 3.72
CA ALA A 76 -7.62 -5.53 5.07
C ALA A 76 -8.79 -6.22 5.81
N ALA A 77 -9.93 -6.42 5.14
CA ALA A 77 -11.08 -7.13 5.71
C ALA A 77 -10.78 -8.61 6.00
N ALA A 78 -10.01 -9.28 5.13
CA ALA A 78 -9.58 -10.66 5.36
C ALA A 78 -8.66 -10.76 6.59
N LEU A 79 -7.70 -9.84 6.73
CA LEU A 79 -6.83 -9.76 7.92
C LEU A 79 -7.63 -9.49 9.19
N ASP A 80 -8.58 -8.56 9.15
CA ASP A 80 -9.51 -8.32 10.26
C ASP A 80 -10.35 -9.57 10.59
N GLY A 81 -10.80 -10.33 9.60
CA GLY A 81 -11.52 -11.59 9.83
C GLY A 81 -10.69 -12.64 10.57
N VAL A 82 -9.37 -12.69 10.31
CA VAL A 82 -8.43 -13.64 10.93
C VAL A 82 -7.99 -13.18 12.32
N TYR A 83 -7.72 -11.89 12.50
CA TYR A 83 -7.09 -11.34 13.72
C TYR A 83 -8.02 -10.48 14.58
N GLY A 84 -9.15 -10.00 14.04
CA GLY A 84 -10.05 -9.01 14.64
C GLY A 84 -11.05 -9.57 15.65
N ARG A 85 -11.10 -10.90 15.87
CA ARG A 85 -11.88 -11.50 16.97
C ARG A 85 -10.98 -12.17 18.01
N GLY A 86 -10.78 -11.43 19.11
CA GLY A 86 -10.59 -11.91 20.48
C GLY A 86 -9.83 -13.21 20.71
N GLN A 87 -8.53 -13.10 20.94
CA GLN A 87 -7.82 -13.99 21.87
C GLN A 87 -8.17 -13.64 23.32
N THR A 88 -9.47 -13.58 23.65
CA THR A 88 -9.94 -13.41 25.03
C THR A 88 -10.32 -14.77 25.59
N GLY A 89 -9.47 -15.29 26.48
CA GLY A 89 -9.84 -16.31 27.45
C GLY A 89 -9.49 -17.75 27.10
N ARG A 90 -8.25 -18.15 27.38
CA ARG A 90 -7.97 -19.45 28.00
C ARG A 90 -7.09 -19.24 29.22
N GLU A 91 -7.66 -18.61 30.24
CA GLU A 91 -7.30 -18.96 31.61
C GLU A 91 -8.01 -20.30 31.88
N HIS A 92 -7.28 -21.40 31.73
CA HIS A 92 -7.76 -22.71 32.15
C HIS A 92 -7.30 -22.93 33.59
N LEU A 93 -8.30 -23.12 34.46
CA LEU A 93 -8.19 -23.59 35.84
C LEU A 93 -7.23 -24.77 35.99
#